data_AF-A0A3P4B3A4-F1
#
_entry.id   AF-A0A3P4B3A4-F1
#
_cell.length_a   1.000
_cell.length_b   1.000
_cell.length_c   1.000
_cell.angle_alpha   90.00
_cell.angle_beta   90.00
_cell.angle_gamma   90.00
#
_symmetry.space_group_name_H-M   'P 1'
#
loop_
_entity.id
_entity.type
_entity.pdbx_description
1 polymer ?
#
loop_
_entity_poly.entity_id
_entity_poly.type
_entity_poly.pdbx_seq_one_letter_code
_entity_poly.pdbx_strand_id
1 'polypeptide(L)'
;MRFSSVCAVLSVCLSAALLAWAAPASAQQPPSGARTVAITIDDLPYAGISELPATEQGRQVVRDANARMLDALRAYQAPATGFAIELGVQIAGDAGRAVLDDWVRGGMALGNHTYSHADIRALDMAGIRAEVEKGEASIVPAMARGGQPVRFVRFAMNLTGESPDKRDGIAAYLGARGYRIAPVTIDASDYVFDAAYRHALRTSDGAAAERIAQAYLAHCGATIDFFAALDRRVLGYEPPAILQIHVNPLNARLLGAVLALFKQRGYGFVTLQQAMADPAYVRPASFVAPYGPVWGYRWAQELGKNPGAEQPPGVPDWVARYAAGG
;
A
#
# COMPACT_ATOMS: atom_id res chain seq x y z
N MET A 1 -50.21 75.25 11.60
CA MET A 1 -50.18 73.99 12.37
C MET A 1 -49.55 72.91 11.50
N ARG A 2 -48.75 72.05 12.14
CA ARG A 2 -47.84 71.01 11.61
C ARG A 2 -48.44 70.12 10.52
N PHE A 3 -47.64 69.67 9.55
CA PHE A 3 -47.05 68.32 9.49
C PHE A 3 -46.19 68.17 8.21
N SER A 4 -44.89 67.85 8.38
CA SER A 4 -44.00 67.42 7.30
C SER A 4 -44.11 65.92 7.12
N SER A 5 -44.33 65.47 5.88
CA SER A 5 -44.28 64.05 5.50
C SER A 5 -42.87 63.68 5.01
N VAL A 6 -42.26 62.71 5.67
CA VAL A 6 -40.97 62.10 5.28
C VAL A 6 -41.27 60.89 4.39
N CYS A 7 -40.79 60.91 3.14
CA CYS A 7 -40.78 59.74 2.26
C CYS A 7 -39.57 58.85 2.61
N ALA A 8 -39.83 57.61 2.99
CA ALA A 8 -38.82 56.58 3.19
C ALA A 8 -38.35 56.02 1.84
N VAL A 9 -37.04 55.99 1.62
CA VAL A 9 -36.39 55.29 0.50
C VAL A 9 -36.04 53.88 0.98
N LEU A 10 -36.65 52.86 0.38
CA LEU A 10 -36.26 51.47 0.57
C LEU A 10 -35.03 51.18 -0.31
N SER A 11 -33.87 50.99 0.32
CA SER A 11 -32.69 50.39 -0.31
C SER A 11 -32.85 48.87 -0.35
N VAL A 12 -32.96 48.30 -1.56
CA VAL A 12 -32.87 46.86 -1.80
C VAL A 12 -31.39 46.48 -1.90
N CYS A 13 -30.85 45.82 -0.88
CA CYS A 13 -29.52 45.21 -0.94
C CYS A 13 -29.60 43.90 -1.74
N LEU A 14 -29.07 43.88 -2.97
CA LEU A 14 -28.79 42.63 -3.69
C LEU A 14 -27.54 41.98 -3.08
N SER A 15 -27.73 40.91 -2.33
CA SER A 15 -26.66 40.01 -1.89
C SER A 15 -26.26 39.09 -3.05
N ALA A 16 -25.16 39.40 -3.73
CA ALA A 16 -24.52 38.47 -4.67
C ALA A 16 -23.87 37.32 -3.88
N ALA A 17 -24.54 36.17 -3.83
CA ALA A 17 -23.95 34.93 -3.32
C ALA A 17 -22.92 34.41 -4.34
N LEU A 18 -21.64 34.72 -4.09
CA LEU A 18 -20.52 34.08 -4.78
C LEU A 18 -20.45 32.62 -4.33
N LEU A 19 -21.00 31.72 -5.15
CA LEU A 19 -20.71 30.29 -5.09
C LEU A 19 -19.24 30.11 -5.47
N ALA A 20 -18.36 30.12 -4.47
CA ALA A 20 -16.97 29.73 -4.64
C ALA A 20 -16.94 28.24 -5.01
N TRP A 21 -16.69 27.95 -6.28
CA TRP A 21 -16.35 26.61 -6.74
C TRP A 21 -15.04 26.24 -6.03
N ALA A 22 -15.12 25.41 -4.99
CA ALA A 22 -13.94 24.84 -4.37
C ALA A 22 -13.24 24.00 -5.45
N ALA A 23 -12.15 24.53 -6.02
CA ALA A 23 -11.24 23.73 -6.82
C ALA A 23 -10.83 22.52 -5.96
N PRO A 24 -10.71 21.32 -6.54
CA PRO A 24 -10.19 20.18 -5.79
C PRO A 24 -8.86 20.60 -5.20
N ALA A 25 -8.72 20.49 -3.87
CA ALA A 25 -7.49 20.81 -3.18
C ALA A 25 -6.38 20.03 -3.88
N SER A 26 -5.54 20.74 -4.65
CA SER A 26 -4.33 20.17 -5.21
C SER A 26 -3.55 19.67 -4.00
N ALA A 27 -3.46 18.36 -3.84
CA ALA A 27 -2.76 17.75 -2.71
C ALA A 27 -1.34 18.32 -2.71
N GLN A 28 -1.06 19.24 -1.79
CA GLN A 28 0.22 19.94 -1.73
C GLN A 28 1.31 18.88 -1.58
N GLN A 29 2.33 18.98 -2.42
CA GLN A 29 3.52 18.16 -2.26
C GLN A 29 4.13 18.46 -0.88
N PRO A 30 4.62 17.43 -0.16
CA PRO A 30 5.26 17.64 1.12
C PRO A 30 6.45 18.60 0.98
N PRO A 31 6.81 19.37 2.03
CA PRO A 31 7.95 20.26 1.98
C PRO A 31 9.23 19.52 1.60
N SER A 32 10.06 20.14 0.77
CA SER A 32 11.39 19.59 0.43
C SER A 32 12.19 19.30 1.71
N GLY A 33 12.65 18.05 1.86
CA GLY A 33 13.39 17.58 3.03
C GLY A 33 12.56 16.96 4.15
N ALA A 34 11.24 16.93 4.05
CA ALA A 34 10.39 16.19 4.99
C ALA A 34 10.47 14.67 4.70
N ARG A 35 10.73 13.87 5.74
CA ARG A 35 10.62 12.40 5.63
C ARG A 35 9.16 12.04 5.43
N THR A 36 8.86 11.31 4.37
CA THR A 36 7.48 10.90 4.07
C THR A 36 7.41 9.44 3.67
N VAL A 37 6.26 8.82 3.93
CA VAL A 37 6.02 7.42 3.60
C VAL A 37 4.61 7.23 3.04
N ALA A 38 4.52 6.46 1.96
CA ALA A 38 3.27 5.90 1.47
C ALA A 38 3.07 4.50 2.05
N ILE A 39 1.90 4.28 2.66
CA ILE A 39 1.51 2.98 3.20
C ILE A 39 0.86 2.17 2.08
N THR A 40 1.45 1.04 1.72
CA THR A 40 0.87 0.10 0.77
C THR A 40 0.64 -1.25 1.41
N ILE A 41 -0.53 -1.83 1.13
CA ILE A 41 -0.99 -3.05 1.78
C ILE A 41 -1.37 -4.02 0.66
N ASP A 42 -0.65 -5.13 0.57
CA ASP A 42 -0.84 -6.15 -0.44
C ASP A 42 -1.82 -7.23 0.04
N ASP A 43 -2.20 -8.08 -0.91
CA ASP A 43 -3.10 -9.22 -0.74
C ASP A 43 -4.50 -8.89 -0.21
N LEU A 44 -5.08 -7.77 -0.64
CA LEU A 44 -6.51 -7.57 -0.42
C LEU A 44 -7.30 -8.69 -1.15
N PRO A 45 -8.39 -9.21 -0.54
CA PRO A 45 -8.97 -8.76 0.71
C PRO A 45 -8.33 -9.38 1.97
N TYR A 46 -7.50 -10.42 1.84
CA TYR A 46 -6.84 -11.08 2.96
C TYR A 46 -5.69 -11.98 2.49
N ALA A 47 -4.51 -11.86 3.10
CA ALA A 47 -3.36 -12.72 2.84
C ALA A 47 -3.64 -14.14 3.34
N GLY A 48 -3.50 -15.13 2.45
CA GLY A 48 -3.86 -16.52 2.74
C GLY A 48 -5.38 -16.74 2.79
N ILE A 49 -6.16 -16.01 1.98
CA ILE A 49 -7.64 -16.16 1.90
C ILE A 49 -8.09 -17.62 1.67
N SER A 50 -7.31 -18.42 0.93
CA SER A 50 -7.58 -19.84 0.68
C SER A 50 -7.44 -20.72 1.92
N GLU A 51 -6.76 -20.26 2.97
CA GLU A 51 -6.64 -20.96 4.26
C GLU A 51 -7.87 -20.73 5.16
N LEU A 52 -8.69 -19.72 4.86
CA LEU A 52 -9.91 -19.46 5.62
C LEU A 52 -11.04 -20.38 5.14
N PRO A 53 -11.91 -20.84 6.06
CA PRO A 53 -13.08 -21.60 5.67
C PRO A 53 -14.01 -20.72 4.81
N ALA A 54 -14.59 -21.28 3.75
CA ALA A 54 -15.57 -20.62 2.89
C ALA A 54 -16.96 -20.48 3.57
N THR A 55 -16.96 -20.07 4.83
CA THR A 55 -18.13 -19.92 5.71
C THR A 55 -18.31 -18.45 6.09
N GLU A 56 -19.43 -18.14 6.74
CA GLU A 56 -19.67 -16.78 7.24
C GLU A 56 -18.63 -16.35 8.27
N GLN A 57 -18.13 -17.31 9.07
CA GLN A 57 -17.04 -17.06 10.01
C GLN A 57 -15.77 -16.63 9.28
N GLY A 58 -15.36 -17.33 8.22
CA GLY A 58 -14.18 -16.93 7.42
C GLY A 58 -14.36 -15.55 6.80
N ARG A 59 -15.55 -15.26 6.25
CA ARG A 59 -15.89 -13.92 5.73
C ARG A 59 -15.86 -12.83 6.80
N GLN A 60 -16.25 -13.15 8.04
CA GLN A 60 -16.15 -12.22 9.16
C GLN A 60 -14.69 -11.92 9.52
N VAL A 61 -13.80 -12.92 9.49
CA VAL A 61 -12.35 -12.70 9.70
C VAL A 61 -11.79 -11.70 8.68
N VAL A 62 -12.17 -11.85 7.41
CA VAL A 62 -11.77 -10.91 6.33
C VAL A 62 -12.24 -9.49 6.63
N ARG A 63 -13.53 -9.32 6.99
CA ARG A 63 -14.09 -7.99 7.31
C ARG A 63 -13.43 -7.37 8.54
N ASP A 64 -13.26 -8.14 9.61
CA ASP A 64 -12.68 -7.66 10.87
C ASP A 64 -11.21 -7.24 10.70
N ALA A 65 -10.43 -8.00 9.94
CA ALA A 65 -9.04 -7.64 9.67
C ALA A 65 -8.94 -6.30 8.94
N ASN A 66 -9.72 -6.12 7.88
CA ASN A 66 -9.74 -4.88 7.11
C ASN A 66 -10.28 -3.69 7.91
N ALA A 67 -11.37 -3.89 8.68
CA ALA A 67 -11.94 -2.85 9.52
C ALA A 67 -10.91 -2.29 10.51
N ARG A 68 -10.16 -3.16 11.20
CA ARG A 68 -9.11 -2.75 12.14
C ARG A 68 -7.97 -2.00 11.45
N MET A 69 -7.57 -2.44 10.25
CA MET A 69 -6.55 -1.73 9.47
C MET A 69 -7.05 -0.33 9.06
N LEU A 70 -8.27 -0.22 8.54
CA LEU A 70 -8.89 1.06 8.18
C LEU A 70 -9.06 2.00 9.38
N ASP A 71 -9.42 1.47 10.55
CA ASP A 71 -9.50 2.25 11.79
C ASP A 71 -8.14 2.82 12.19
N ALA A 72 -7.07 2.01 12.13
CA ALA A 72 -5.72 2.47 12.42
C ALA A 72 -5.24 3.53 11.43
N LEU A 73 -5.48 3.33 10.12
CA LEU A 73 -5.15 4.31 9.08
C LEU A 73 -5.88 5.64 9.31
N ARG A 74 -7.18 5.59 9.62
CA ARG A 74 -7.99 6.78 9.94
C ARG A 74 -7.48 7.51 11.18
N ALA A 75 -7.18 6.78 12.25
CA ALA A 75 -6.67 7.35 13.50
C ALA A 75 -5.35 8.12 13.31
N TYR A 76 -4.49 7.65 12.40
CA TYR A 76 -3.22 8.31 12.07
C TYR A 76 -3.32 9.30 10.90
N GLN A 77 -4.51 9.46 10.31
CA GLN A 77 -4.72 10.21 9.07
C GLN A 77 -3.74 9.78 7.96
N ALA A 78 -3.46 8.47 7.90
CA ALA A 78 -2.52 7.88 6.99
C ALA A 78 -3.25 7.43 5.71
N PRO A 79 -3.11 8.12 4.56
CA PRO A 79 -3.58 7.59 3.30
C PRO A 79 -2.86 6.28 2.96
N ALA A 80 -3.58 5.33 2.38
CA ALA A 80 -3.03 4.05 1.96
C ALA A 80 -3.49 3.64 0.56
N THR A 81 -2.74 2.72 -0.04
CA THR A 81 -3.14 2.01 -1.26
C THR A 81 -3.18 0.51 -0.99
N GLY A 82 -4.35 -0.11 -1.16
CA GLY A 82 -4.53 -1.55 -1.04
C GLY A 82 -4.41 -2.24 -2.40
N PHE A 83 -3.50 -3.19 -2.57
CA PHE A 83 -3.36 -3.99 -3.80
C PHE A 83 -4.18 -5.26 -3.67
N ALA A 84 -5.21 -5.42 -4.51
CA ALA A 84 -6.13 -6.54 -4.43
C ALA A 84 -5.85 -7.63 -5.46
N ILE A 85 -5.95 -8.88 -5.01
CA ILE A 85 -5.93 -10.08 -5.85
C ILE A 85 -7.38 -10.43 -6.17
N GLU A 86 -7.78 -10.35 -7.43
CA GLU A 86 -9.19 -10.55 -7.83
C GLU A 86 -9.71 -11.94 -7.44
N LEU A 87 -8.92 -13.00 -7.61
CA LEU A 87 -9.32 -14.35 -7.17
C LEU A 87 -9.61 -14.39 -5.67
N GLY A 88 -8.84 -13.65 -4.86
CA GLY A 88 -9.09 -13.53 -3.43
C GLY A 88 -10.40 -12.80 -3.12
N VAL A 89 -10.72 -11.75 -3.88
CA VAL A 89 -12.01 -11.05 -3.81
C VAL A 89 -13.16 -12.00 -4.14
N GLN A 90 -13.00 -12.85 -5.16
CA GLN A 90 -14.01 -13.83 -5.57
C GLN A 90 -14.22 -14.92 -4.52
N ILE A 91 -13.15 -15.45 -3.92
CA ILE A 91 -13.22 -16.43 -2.82
C ILE A 91 -13.96 -15.85 -1.61
N ALA A 92 -13.70 -14.59 -1.27
CA ALA A 92 -14.39 -13.90 -0.19
C ALA A 92 -15.86 -13.55 -0.52
N GLY A 93 -16.27 -13.65 -1.79
CA GLY A 93 -17.63 -13.37 -2.26
C GLY A 93 -18.05 -11.92 -1.99
N ASP A 94 -19.27 -11.75 -1.47
CA ASP A 94 -19.80 -10.42 -1.11
C ASP A 94 -18.93 -9.69 -0.09
N ALA A 95 -18.29 -10.43 0.83
CA ALA A 95 -17.39 -9.82 1.82
C ALA A 95 -16.15 -9.20 1.17
N GLY A 96 -15.61 -9.82 0.11
CA GLY A 96 -14.49 -9.29 -0.64
C GLY A 96 -14.83 -7.96 -1.31
N ARG A 97 -15.98 -7.90 -2.00
CA ARG A 97 -16.46 -6.66 -2.62
C ARG A 97 -16.76 -5.56 -1.60
N ALA A 98 -17.41 -5.92 -0.48
CA ALA A 98 -17.69 -4.98 0.60
C ALA A 98 -16.41 -4.38 1.19
N VAL A 99 -15.35 -5.18 1.37
CA VAL A 99 -14.04 -4.68 1.81
C VAL A 99 -13.50 -3.63 0.84
N LEU A 100 -13.52 -3.89 -0.47
CA LEU A 100 -13.05 -2.88 -1.44
C LEU A 100 -13.86 -1.58 -1.36
N ASP A 101 -15.18 -1.68 -1.20
CA ASP A 101 -16.05 -0.50 -1.02
C ASP A 101 -15.75 0.23 0.30
N ASP A 102 -15.46 -0.49 1.38
CA ASP A 102 -15.09 0.09 2.67
C ASP A 102 -13.75 0.85 2.59
N TRP A 103 -12.78 0.30 1.86
CA TRP A 103 -11.51 0.98 1.58
C TRP A 103 -11.71 2.28 0.81
N VAL A 104 -12.49 2.25 -0.28
CA VAL A 104 -12.79 3.45 -1.07
C VAL A 104 -13.58 4.48 -0.25
N ARG A 105 -14.58 4.04 0.54
CA ARG A 105 -15.35 4.93 1.43
C ARG A 105 -14.48 5.55 2.53
N GLY A 106 -13.46 4.82 2.98
CA GLY A 106 -12.44 5.30 3.91
C GLY A 106 -11.45 6.30 3.29
N GLY A 107 -11.59 6.63 2.01
CA GLY A 107 -10.69 7.54 1.28
C GLY A 107 -9.38 6.89 0.84
N MET A 108 -9.28 5.56 0.92
CA MET A 108 -8.09 4.82 0.48
C MET A 108 -8.15 4.53 -1.02
N ALA A 109 -6.98 4.38 -1.64
CA ALA A 109 -6.88 3.96 -3.03
C ALA A 109 -6.78 2.43 -3.14
N LEU A 110 -7.18 1.90 -4.29
CA LEU A 110 -6.96 0.51 -4.66
C LEU A 110 -5.96 0.41 -5.81
N GLY A 111 -5.16 -0.65 -5.79
CA GLY A 111 -4.21 -1.04 -6.82
C GLY A 111 -4.48 -2.45 -7.32
N ASN A 112 -3.96 -2.77 -8.49
CA ASN A 112 -4.11 -4.08 -9.12
C ASN A 112 -2.97 -5.00 -8.67
N HIS A 113 -3.31 -6.12 -8.01
CA HIS A 113 -2.35 -7.16 -7.62
C HIS A 113 -2.48 -8.43 -8.47
N THR A 114 -2.90 -8.26 -9.72
CA THR A 114 -3.24 -9.31 -10.68
C THR A 114 -4.42 -10.18 -10.27
N TYR A 115 -4.76 -11.16 -11.10
CA TYR A 115 -5.91 -12.01 -10.88
C TYR A 115 -5.63 -13.09 -9.85
N SER A 116 -4.55 -13.87 -10.03
CA SER A 116 -4.27 -15.04 -9.18
C SER A 116 -2.97 -14.92 -8.39
N HIS A 117 -2.33 -13.75 -8.38
CA HIS A 117 -1.02 -13.56 -7.77
C HIS A 117 0.04 -14.49 -8.41
N ALA A 118 -0.06 -14.67 -9.73
CA ALA A 118 0.83 -15.56 -10.48
C ALA A 118 2.28 -15.06 -10.49
N ASP A 119 3.22 -15.99 -10.47
CA ASP A 119 4.62 -15.70 -10.77
C ASP A 119 4.75 -15.34 -12.25
N ILE A 120 4.94 -14.06 -12.54
CA ILE A 120 5.01 -13.57 -13.90
C ILE A 120 6.19 -14.15 -14.69
N ARG A 121 7.23 -14.71 -14.05
CA ARG A 121 8.36 -15.37 -14.74
C ARG A 121 7.90 -16.59 -15.54
N ALA A 122 6.89 -17.29 -15.05
CA ALA A 122 6.31 -18.45 -15.71
C ALA A 122 5.32 -18.10 -16.84
N LEU A 123 5.00 -16.82 -17.01
CA LEU A 123 4.03 -16.34 -17.99
C LEU A 123 4.71 -15.68 -19.19
N ASP A 124 4.12 -15.83 -20.36
CA ASP A 124 4.42 -14.98 -21.51
C ASP A 124 3.67 -13.64 -21.42
N MET A 125 3.88 -12.75 -22.40
CA MET A 125 3.19 -11.46 -22.42
C MET A 125 1.66 -11.58 -22.52
N ALA A 126 1.12 -12.64 -23.13
CA ALA A 126 -0.32 -12.84 -23.20
C ALA A 126 -0.90 -13.22 -21.83
N GLY A 127 -0.22 -14.12 -21.11
CA GLY A 127 -0.56 -14.50 -19.74
C GLY A 127 -0.50 -13.31 -18.78
N ILE A 128 0.54 -12.48 -18.86
CA ILE A 128 0.65 -11.27 -18.02
C ILE A 128 -0.49 -10.29 -18.28
N ARG A 129 -0.86 -10.08 -19.55
CA ARG A 129 -2.01 -9.23 -19.91
C ARG A 129 -3.30 -9.77 -19.30
N ALA A 130 -3.56 -11.07 -19.46
CA ALA A 130 -4.74 -11.71 -18.90
C ALA A 130 -4.81 -11.59 -17.38
N GLU A 131 -3.68 -11.72 -16.68
CA GLU A 131 -3.58 -11.53 -15.22
C GLU A 131 -3.95 -10.09 -14.80
N VAL A 132 -3.41 -9.08 -15.49
CA VAL A 132 -3.72 -7.68 -15.20
C VAL A 132 -5.19 -7.37 -15.50
N GLU A 133 -5.70 -7.77 -16.66
CA GLU A 133 -7.07 -7.47 -17.10
C GLU A 133 -8.12 -8.13 -16.23
N LYS A 134 -7.95 -9.41 -15.91
CA LYS A 134 -8.85 -10.10 -14.98
C LYS A 134 -8.77 -9.49 -13.58
N GLY A 135 -7.59 -9.04 -13.15
CA GLY A 135 -7.38 -8.34 -11.87
C GLY A 135 -8.18 -7.06 -11.70
N GLU A 136 -8.73 -6.48 -12.77
CA GLU A 136 -9.49 -5.23 -12.73
C GLU A 136 -10.94 -5.38 -12.30
N ALA A 137 -11.48 -6.60 -12.36
CA ALA A 137 -12.92 -6.85 -12.36
C ALA A 137 -13.64 -6.24 -11.14
N SER A 138 -13.04 -6.28 -9.95
CA SER A 138 -13.63 -5.67 -8.76
C SER A 138 -13.08 -4.28 -8.42
N ILE A 139 -11.77 -4.05 -8.61
CA ILE A 139 -11.12 -2.80 -8.17
C ILE A 139 -11.47 -1.60 -9.05
N VAL A 140 -11.61 -1.76 -10.37
CA VAL A 140 -11.89 -0.64 -11.28
C VAL A 140 -13.29 -0.08 -11.02
N PRO A 141 -14.36 -0.91 -10.95
CA PRO A 141 -15.68 -0.42 -10.59
C PRO A 141 -15.73 0.21 -9.19
N ALA A 142 -15.02 -0.35 -8.22
CA ALA A 142 -14.98 0.21 -6.86
C ALA A 142 -14.36 1.61 -6.83
N MET A 143 -13.19 1.79 -7.45
CA MET A 143 -12.53 3.09 -7.54
C MET A 143 -13.34 4.09 -8.37
N ALA A 144 -14.00 3.65 -9.45
CA ALA A 144 -14.88 4.49 -10.27
C ALA A 144 -16.07 5.04 -9.47
N ARG A 145 -16.68 4.24 -8.58
CA ARG A 145 -17.71 4.73 -7.64
C ARG A 145 -17.18 5.80 -6.69
N GLY A 146 -15.91 5.72 -6.31
CA GLY A 146 -15.20 6.74 -5.54
C GLY A 146 -14.68 7.94 -6.35
N GLY A 147 -14.91 7.97 -7.67
CA GLY A 147 -14.47 9.05 -8.55
C GLY A 147 -12.96 9.10 -8.78
N GLN A 148 -12.24 7.98 -8.60
CA GLN A 148 -10.79 7.88 -8.79
C GLN A 148 -10.46 6.73 -9.75
N PRO A 149 -9.38 6.82 -10.55
CA PRO A 149 -8.90 5.69 -11.34
C PRO A 149 -7.99 4.77 -10.50
N VAL A 150 -7.88 3.50 -10.91
CA VAL A 150 -6.79 2.62 -10.46
C VAL A 150 -5.52 3.01 -11.22
N ARG A 151 -4.46 3.39 -10.51
CA ARG A 151 -3.22 3.93 -11.14
C ARG A 151 -2.03 3.00 -11.08
N PHE A 152 -2.06 2.03 -10.17
CA PHE A 152 -0.88 1.26 -9.80
C PHE A 152 -1.12 -0.24 -9.91
N VAL A 153 -0.10 -0.94 -10.39
CA VAL A 153 0.00 -2.41 -10.37
C VAL A 153 1.20 -2.78 -9.53
N ARG A 154 1.08 -3.84 -8.73
CA ARG A 154 2.23 -4.53 -8.15
C ARG A 154 2.13 -6.00 -8.54
N PHE A 155 3.19 -6.57 -9.08
CA PHE A 155 3.23 -8.00 -9.38
C PHE A 155 3.68 -8.79 -8.15
N ALA A 156 3.26 -10.05 -8.09
CA ALA A 156 3.69 -11.00 -7.07
C ALA A 156 5.22 -11.02 -6.93
N MET A 157 5.69 -11.17 -5.69
CA MET A 157 7.12 -11.22 -5.33
C MET A 157 7.92 -9.99 -5.83
N ASN A 158 7.23 -8.86 -5.99
CA ASN A 158 7.80 -7.59 -6.42
C ASN A 158 8.54 -7.66 -7.77
N LEU A 159 8.12 -8.58 -8.65
CA LEU A 159 8.73 -8.80 -9.95
C LEU A 159 8.41 -7.67 -10.94
N THR A 160 9.32 -7.41 -11.88
CA THR A 160 9.16 -6.36 -12.91
C THR A 160 9.56 -6.80 -14.31
N GLY A 161 9.71 -8.12 -14.53
CA GLY A 161 10.27 -8.71 -15.73
C GLY A 161 11.73 -9.11 -15.56
N GLU A 162 12.02 -10.40 -15.76
CA GLU A 162 13.32 -11.05 -15.56
C GLU A 162 14.23 -11.01 -16.79
N SER A 163 13.78 -10.43 -17.90
CA SER A 163 14.57 -10.12 -19.09
C SER A 163 14.27 -8.70 -19.57
N PRO A 164 15.19 -8.05 -20.32
CA PRO A 164 14.94 -6.73 -20.90
C PRO A 164 13.67 -6.69 -21.75
N ASP A 165 13.49 -7.66 -22.65
CA ASP A 165 12.32 -7.73 -23.53
C ASP A 165 11.00 -7.84 -22.76
N LYS A 166 10.98 -8.65 -21.70
CA LYS A 166 9.79 -8.83 -20.87
C LYS A 166 9.50 -7.61 -20.02
N ARG A 167 10.53 -7.02 -19.40
CA ARG A 167 10.42 -5.75 -18.66
C ARG A 167 9.84 -4.65 -19.55
N ASP A 168 10.40 -4.47 -20.74
CA ASP A 168 9.99 -3.43 -21.68
C ASP A 168 8.59 -3.69 -22.24
N GLY A 169 8.28 -4.96 -22.55
CA GLY A 169 6.94 -5.38 -22.94
C GLY A 169 5.89 -5.12 -21.85
N ILE A 170 6.20 -5.41 -20.58
CA ILE A 170 5.35 -5.10 -19.42
C ILE A 170 5.19 -3.58 -19.29
N ALA A 171 6.28 -2.83 -19.29
CA ALA A 171 6.25 -1.38 -19.12
C ALA A 171 5.43 -0.69 -20.22
N ALA A 172 5.61 -1.09 -21.48
CA ALA A 172 4.85 -0.56 -22.61
C ALA A 172 3.35 -0.91 -22.50
N TYR A 173 3.03 -2.15 -22.14
CA TYR A 173 1.65 -2.58 -21.96
C TYR A 173 0.94 -1.82 -20.82
N LEU A 174 1.57 -1.76 -19.63
CA LEU A 174 1.02 -1.07 -18.48
C LEU A 174 0.87 0.44 -18.75
N GLY A 175 1.86 1.06 -19.41
CA GLY A 175 1.82 2.47 -19.78
C GLY A 175 0.67 2.79 -20.72
N ALA A 176 0.42 1.95 -21.74
CA ALA A 176 -0.72 2.11 -22.65
C ALA A 176 -2.08 1.97 -21.94
N ARG A 177 -2.11 1.27 -20.81
CA ARG A 177 -3.31 1.09 -19.98
C ARG A 177 -3.41 2.10 -18.83
N GLY A 178 -2.47 3.05 -18.74
CA GLY A 178 -2.46 4.10 -17.71
C GLY A 178 -1.95 3.64 -16.34
N TYR A 179 -1.32 2.46 -16.26
CA TYR A 179 -0.72 1.92 -15.05
C TYR A 179 0.74 2.32 -14.89
N ARG A 180 1.15 2.42 -13.63
CA ARG A 180 2.56 2.44 -13.20
C ARG A 180 2.82 1.27 -12.25
N ILE A 181 4.00 0.69 -12.32
CA ILE A 181 4.43 -0.30 -11.32
C ILE A 181 4.66 0.42 -9.99
N ALA A 182 4.09 -0.09 -8.91
CA ALA A 182 4.30 0.41 -7.55
C ALA A 182 5.59 -0.16 -6.94
N PRO A 183 6.57 0.69 -6.60
CA PRO A 183 7.80 0.30 -5.92
C PRO A 183 7.56 -0.28 -4.54
N VAL A 184 8.59 -0.90 -4.00
CA VAL A 184 8.74 -1.19 -2.57
C VAL A 184 10.13 -0.69 -2.15
N THR A 185 10.20 0.24 -1.20
CA THR A 185 11.48 0.64 -0.59
C THR A 185 11.68 0.06 0.79
N ILE A 186 10.58 -0.27 1.49
CA ILE A 186 10.61 -0.91 2.81
C ILE A 186 9.75 -2.18 2.74
N ASP A 187 10.39 -3.35 2.82
CA ASP A 187 9.74 -4.65 2.98
C ASP A 187 9.84 -5.09 4.45
N ALA A 188 8.70 -5.21 5.13
CA ALA A 188 8.65 -5.57 6.54
C ALA A 188 8.72 -7.09 6.82
N SER A 189 8.78 -7.93 5.79
CA SER A 189 8.80 -9.40 5.88
C SER A 189 7.71 -9.96 6.81
N ASP A 190 6.58 -9.28 6.88
CA ASP A 190 5.50 -9.53 7.83
C ASP A 190 4.86 -10.90 7.66
N TYR A 191 4.89 -11.47 6.45
CA TYR A 191 4.39 -12.82 6.15
C TYR A 191 5.04 -13.92 7.00
N VAL A 192 6.34 -13.80 7.35
CA VAL A 192 7.01 -14.80 8.21
C VAL A 192 6.55 -14.67 9.66
N PHE A 193 6.44 -13.42 10.15
CA PHE A 193 5.93 -13.15 11.49
C PHE A 193 4.45 -13.54 11.62
N ASP A 194 3.65 -13.29 10.59
CA ASP A 194 2.24 -13.66 10.56
C ASP A 194 2.05 -15.18 10.55
N ALA A 195 2.88 -15.93 9.80
CA ALA A 195 2.85 -17.39 9.85
C ALA A 195 3.09 -17.92 11.28
N ALA A 196 4.09 -17.37 11.99
CA ALA A 196 4.34 -17.68 13.39
C ALA A 196 3.18 -17.25 14.30
N TYR A 197 2.63 -16.05 14.08
CA TYR A 197 1.55 -15.50 14.88
C TYR A 197 0.26 -16.32 14.73
N ARG A 198 -0.10 -16.71 13.52
CA ARG A 198 -1.22 -17.62 13.25
C ARG A 198 -1.00 -18.98 13.87
N HIS A 199 0.22 -19.51 13.86
CA HIS A 199 0.54 -20.75 14.57
C HIS A 199 0.25 -20.60 16.07
N ALA A 200 0.73 -19.53 16.70
CA ALA A 200 0.46 -19.24 18.12
C ALA A 200 -1.06 -19.11 18.42
N LEU A 201 -1.83 -18.46 17.54
CA LEU A 201 -3.28 -18.35 17.71
C LEU A 201 -3.98 -19.72 17.61
N ARG A 202 -3.58 -20.57 16.65
CA ARG A 202 -4.15 -21.92 16.50
C ARG A 202 -3.83 -22.83 17.70
N THR A 203 -2.65 -22.70 18.29
CA THR A 203 -2.23 -23.46 19.47
C THR A 203 -2.63 -22.80 20.80
N SER A 204 -3.34 -21.66 20.75
CA SER A 204 -3.74 -20.87 21.92
C SER A 204 -2.55 -20.43 22.79
N ASP A 205 -1.37 -20.26 22.20
CA ASP A 205 -0.14 -19.83 22.87
C ASP A 205 -0.07 -18.29 22.91
N GLY A 206 -0.78 -17.70 23.86
CA GLY A 206 -0.83 -16.24 24.03
C GLY A 206 0.53 -15.60 24.33
N ALA A 207 1.42 -16.32 25.02
CA ALA A 207 2.76 -15.82 25.35
C ALA A 207 3.64 -15.75 24.10
N ALA A 208 3.62 -16.77 23.25
CA ALA A 208 4.31 -16.71 21.96
C ALA A 208 3.70 -15.64 21.05
N ALA A 209 2.37 -15.53 20.98
CA ALA A 209 1.70 -14.51 20.17
C ALA A 209 2.17 -13.08 20.55
N GLU A 210 2.29 -12.78 21.84
CA GLU A 210 2.80 -11.50 22.32
C GLU A 210 4.29 -11.30 22.03
N ARG A 211 5.11 -12.34 22.24
CA ARG A 211 6.55 -12.28 21.93
C ARG A 211 6.80 -12.05 20.44
N ILE A 212 6.01 -12.67 19.56
CA ILE A 212 6.07 -12.50 18.11
C ILE A 212 5.66 -11.07 17.73
N ALA A 213 4.60 -10.54 18.33
CA ALA A 213 4.16 -9.17 18.10
C ALA A 213 5.26 -8.15 18.45
N GLN A 214 5.93 -8.30 19.59
CA GLN A 214 7.03 -7.42 20.00
C GLN A 214 8.24 -7.54 19.07
N ALA A 215 8.58 -8.77 18.66
CA ALA A 215 9.68 -9.00 17.72
C ALA A 215 9.38 -8.41 16.34
N TYR A 216 8.13 -8.49 15.88
CA TYR A 216 7.71 -7.88 14.63
C TYR A 216 7.85 -6.35 14.66
N LEU A 217 7.44 -5.70 15.74
CA LEU A 217 7.59 -4.24 15.88
C LEU A 217 9.07 -3.82 15.96
N ALA A 218 9.90 -4.58 16.67
CA ALA A 218 11.35 -4.34 16.71
C ALA A 218 11.98 -4.49 15.32
N HIS A 219 11.60 -5.54 14.58
CA HIS A 219 12.02 -5.75 13.20
C HIS A 219 11.57 -4.60 12.29
N CYS A 220 10.30 -4.19 12.33
CA CYS A 220 9.81 -3.04 11.57
C CYS A 220 10.63 -1.78 11.83
N GLY A 221 10.94 -1.48 13.11
CA GLY A 221 11.77 -0.34 13.48
C GLY A 221 13.16 -0.40 12.84
N ALA A 222 13.85 -1.53 12.97
CA ALA A 222 15.17 -1.73 12.37
C ALA A 222 15.14 -1.65 10.84
N THR A 223 14.11 -2.21 10.22
CA THR A 223 13.92 -2.25 8.76
C THR A 223 13.66 -0.85 8.19
N ILE A 224 12.87 0.00 8.88
CA ILE A 224 12.67 1.40 8.49
C ILE A 224 14.01 2.16 8.50
N ASP A 225 14.82 1.98 9.54
CA ASP A 225 16.10 2.67 9.66
C ASP A 225 17.13 2.19 8.63
N PHE A 226 17.16 0.88 8.39
CA PHE A 226 18.05 0.24 7.43
C PHE A 226 17.77 0.73 6.00
N PHE A 227 16.52 0.63 5.53
CA PHE A 227 16.21 0.98 4.15
C PHE A 227 16.30 2.48 3.89
N ALA A 228 15.97 3.32 4.89
CA ALA A 228 16.25 4.75 4.81
C ALA A 228 17.76 5.04 4.65
N ALA A 229 18.63 4.29 5.34
CA ALA A 229 20.08 4.41 5.20
C ALA A 229 20.58 3.90 3.84
N LEU A 230 20.02 2.79 3.34
CA LEU A 230 20.29 2.27 1.99
C LEU A 230 19.98 3.32 0.93
N ASP A 231 18.78 3.91 0.97
CA ASP A 231 18.35 4.89 -0.02
C ASP A 231 19.23 6.15 0.02
N ARG A 232 19.56 6.67 1.21
CA ARG A 232 20.51 7.80 1.34
C ARG A 232 21.89 7.49 0.79
N ARG A 233 22.39 6.26 1.01
CA ARG A 233 23.71 5.84 0.51
C ARG A 233 23.73 5.76 -1.01
N VAL A 234 22.64 5.31 -1.62
CA VAL A 234 22.55 5.09 -3.07
C VAL A 234 22.19 6.37 -3.82
N LEU A 235 21.23 7.15 -3.32
CA LEU A 235 20.67 8.33 -3.99
C LEU A 235 21.24 9.65 -3.49
N GLY A 236 21.91 9.67 -2.33
CA GLY A 236 22.37 10.88 -1.65
C GLY A 236 21.28 11.59 -0.82
N TYR A 237 20.05 11.08 -0.84
CA TYR A 237 18.91 11.55 -0.04
C TYR A 237 17.92 10.40 0.17
N GLU A 238 16.92 10.64 1.02
CA GLU A 238 15.83 9.69 1.28
C GLU A 238 14.59 10.11 0.47
N PRO A 239 14.23 9.39 -0.61
CA PRO A 239 12.98 9.66 -1.32
C PRO A 239 11.80 9.28 -0.42
N PRO A 240 10.56 9.72 -0.72
CA PRO A 240 9.37 9.25 -0.03
C PRO A 240 9.35 7.73 0.01
N ALA A 241 9.37 7.14 1.21
CA ALA A 241 9.40 5.69 1.36
C ALA A 241 8.07 5.06 0.92
N ILE A 242 8.12 3.80 0.49
CA ILE A 242 6.93 3.02 0.13
C ILE A 242 7.01 1.71 0.90
N LEU A 243 6.20 1.62 1.97
CA LEU A 243 6.10 0.45 2.83
C LEU A 243 5.23 -0.61 2.16
N GLN A 244 5.70 -1.85 2.13
CA GLN A 244 4.91 -3.05 1.82
C GLN A 244 4.66 -3.87 3.08
N ILE A 245 3.39 -4.18 3.32
CA ILE A 245 2.87 -5.11 4.33
C ILE A 245 1.61 -5.78 3.75
N HIS A 246 1.02 -6.75 4.44
CA HIS A 246 -0.14 -7.50 3.94
C HIS A 246 -1.36 -7.43 4.88
N VAL A 247 -2.56 -7.67 4.36
CA VAL A 247 -3.77 -7.83 5.20
C VAL A 247 -3.73 -9.19 5.91
N ASN A 248 -3.31 -9.19 7.16
CA ASN A 248 -3.20 -10.41 7.97
C ASN A 248 -3.52 -10.11 9.45
N PRO A 249 -3.77 -11.13 10.31
CA PRO A 249 -4.18 -10.89 11.68
C PRO A 249 -3.12 -10.18 12.53
N LEU A 250 -1.83 -10.36 12.21
CA LEU A 250 -0.75 -9.65 12.88
C LEU A 250 -0.82 -8.13 12.61
N ASN A 251 -0.92 -7.73 11.34
CA ASN A 251 -1.03 -6.32 10.95
C ASN A 251 -2.39 -5.72 11.31
N ALA A 252 -3.47 -6.48 11.23
CA ALA A 252 -4.78 -6.03 11.71
C ALA A 252 -4.73 -5.66 13.20
N ARG A 253 -3.87 -6.32 13.99
CA ARG A 253 -3.62 -5.95 15.38
C ARG A 253 -2.62 -4.79 15.52
N LEU A 254 -1.55 -4.78 14.73
CA LEU A 254 -0.36 -3.98 15.01
C LEU A 254 -0.15 -2.77 14.09
N LEU A 255 -0.99 -2.55 13.08
CA LEU A 255 -0.80 -1.46 12.12
C LEU A 255 -0.65 -0.10 12.79
N GLY A 256 -1.47 0.22 13.81
CA GLY A 256 -1.33 1.47 14.56
C GLY A 256 0.06 1.64 15.21
N ALA A 257 0.63 0.56 15.74
CA ALA A 257 1.97 0.58 16.32
C ALA A 257 3.06 0.72 15.23
N VAL A 258 2.89 0.08 14.07
CA VAL A 258 3.79 0.27 12.92
C VAL A 258 3.76 1.73 12.43
N LEU A 259 2.57 2.33 12.32
CA LEU A 259 2.42 3.75 11.97
C LEU A 259 3.07 4.67 13.03
N ALA A 260 2.99 4.31 14.32
CA ALA A 260 3.68 5.03 15.39
C ALA A 260 5.21 5.03 15.21
N LEU A 261 5.81 3.91 14.76
CA LEU A 261 7.26 3.83 14.50
C LEU A 261 7.72 4.82 13.44
N PHE A 262 6.90 5.05 12.40
CA PHE A 262 7.17 6.08 11.39
C PHE A 262 7.07 7.49 11.99
N LYS A 263 6.04 7.78 12.78
CA LYS A 263 5.88 9.10 13.42
C LYS A 263 7.02 9.42 14.37
N GLN A 264 7.47 8.43 15.16
CA GLN A 264 8.63 8.56 16.05
C GLN A 264 9.93 8.89 15.28
N ARG A 265 10.03 8.47 14.01
CA ARG A 265 11.16 8.74 13.11
C ARG A 265 11.00 10.02 12.28
N GLY A 266 9.95 10.80 12.55
CA GLY A 266 9.68 12.07 11.90
C GLY A 266 9.00 11.98 10.54
N TYR A 267 8.42 10.82 10.19
CA TYR A 267 7.73 10.67 8.91
C TYR A 267 6.32 11.29 8.91
N GLY A 268 5.98 11.96 7.81
CA GLY A 268 4.60 12.25 7.42
C GLY A 268 4.04 11.15 6.51
N PHE A 269 2.72 10.95 6.54
CA PHE A 269 2.05 10.00 5.64
C PHE A 269 1.59 10.72 4.37
N VAL A 270 1.87 10.13 3.21
CA VAL A 270 1.49 10.65 1.89
C VAL A 270 0.84 9.57 1.06
N THR A 271 0.02 9.96 0.07
CA THR A 271 -0.53 9.00 -0.89
C THR A 271 0.59 8.38 -1.72
N LEU A 272 0.37 7.16 -2.23
CA LEU A 272 1.31 6.54 -3.18
C LEU A 272 1.53 7.43 -4.42
N GLN A 273 0.49 8.14 -4.88
CA GLN A 273 0.62 9.09 -5.99
C GLN A 273 1.58 10.25 -5.68
N GLN A 274 1.52 10.80 -4.46
CA GLN A 274 2.46 11.84 -4.03
C GLN A 274 3.89 11.29 -3.91
N ALA A 275 4.07 10.11 -3.31
CA ALA A 275 5.39 9.47 -3.23
C ALA A 275 5.98 9.24 -4.64
N MET A 276 5.18 8.70 -5.56
CA MET A 276 5.56 8.40 -6.95
C MET A 276 5.79 9.64 -7.84
N ALA A 277 5.62 10.86 -7.32
CA ALA A 277 6.00 12.08 -8.02
C ALA A 277 7.49 12.42 -7.84
N ASP A 278 8.17 11.77 -6.89
CA ASP A 278 9.60 11.96 -6.66
C ASP A 278 10.44 11.49 -7.88
N PRO A 279 11.49 12.24 -8.29
CA PRO A 279 12.34 11.88 -9.43
C PRO A 279 13.00 10.50 -9.34
N ALA A 280 13.16 9.90 -8.16
CA ALA A 280 13.66 8.54 -8.01
C ALA A 280 12.72 7.49 -8.65
N TYR A 281 11.41 7.77 -8.70
CA TYR A 281 10.38 6.84 -9.20
C TYR A 281 9.86 7.15 -10.61
N VAL A 282 10.38 8.21 -11.24
CA VAL A 282 10.02 8.60 -12.62
C VAL A 282 11.00 8.02 -13.64
N ARG A 283 12.21 7.62 -13.20
CA ARG A 283 13.22 7.04 -14.09
C ARG A 283 12.71 5.70 -14.64
N PRO A 284 12.87 5.45 -15.95
CA PRO A 284 12.64 4.11 -16.49
C PRO A 284 13.52 3.12 -15.74
N ALA A 285 12.90 2.14 -15.09
CA ALA A 285 13.64 1.09 -14.42
C ALA A 285 14.38 0.28 -15.49
N SER A 286 15.71 0.27 -15.46
CA SER A 286 16.54 -0.59 -16.30
C SER A 286 16.92 -1.89 -15.59
N PHE A 287 16.58 -2.03 -14.32
CA PHE A 287 16.85 -3.22 -13.53
C PHE A 287 16.12 -4.46 -14.08
N VAL A 288 16.87 -5.55 -14.17
CA VAL A 288 16.40 -6.88 -14.55
C VAL A 288 17.07 -7.89 -13.63
N ALA A 289 16.28 -8.75 -12.98
CA ALA A 289 16.78 -9.85 -12.17
C ALA A 289 15.73 -10.97 -12.09
N PRO A 290 16.13 -12.20 -11.75
CA PRO A 290 15.18 -13.30 -11.54
C PRO A 290 14.39 -13.18 -10.21
N TYR A 291 14.62 -12.14 -9.41
CA TYR A 291 13.94 -11.84 -8.15
C TYR A 291 13.56 -10.35 -8.07
N GLY A 292 12.66 -10.00 -7.15
CA GLY A 292 12.17 -8.64 -6.98
C GLY A 292 12.72 -7.94 -5.73
N PRO A 293 13.97 -7.44 -5.70
CA PRO A 293 14.48 -6.77 -4.51
C PRO A 293 13.78 -5.43 -4.29
N VAL A 294 13.85 -4.91 -3.07
CA VAL A 294 13.45 -3.52 -2.78
C VAL A 294 14.23 -2.52 -3.65
N TRP A 295 13.65 -1.36 -3.90
CA TRP A 295 14.12 -0.39 -4.90
C TRP A 295 15.51 0.17 -4.62
N GLY A 296 15.91 0.31 -3.35
CA GLY A 296 17.26 0.75 -2.97
C GLY A 296 18.36 -0.05 -3.67
N TYR A 297 18.23 -1.38 -3.72
CA TYR A 297 19.20 -2.25 -4.42
C TYR A 297 19.10 -2.16 -5.94
N ARG A 298 17.91 -1.90 -6.49
CA ARG A 298 17.73 -1.70 -7.93
C ARG A 298 18.43 -0.43 -8.38
N TRP A 299 18.19 0.68 -7.68
CA TRP A 299 18.88 1.94 -7.93
C TRP A 299 20.39 1.82 -7.78
N ALA A 300 20.88 1.05 -6.79
CA ALA A 300 22.30 0.83 -6.61
C ALA A 300 22.93 0.22 -7.86
N GLN A 301 22.30 -0.82 -8.42
CA GLN A 301 22.76 -1.46 -9.65
C GLN A 301 22.66 -0.51 -10.86
N GLU A 302 21.52 0.16 -11.04
CA GLU A 302 21.29 1.06 -12.18
C GLU A 302 22.24 2.26 -12.19
N LEU A 303 22.62 2.77 -11.01
CA LEU A 303 23.50 3.92 -10.84
C LEU A 303 24.98 3.55 -10.66
N GLY A 304 25.32 2.26 -10.66
CA GLY A 304 26.67 1.79 -10.38
C GLY A 304 27.18 2.20 -8.99
N LYS A 305 26.28 2.23 -7.99
CA LYS A 305 26.59 2.61 -6.60
C LYS A 305 26.72 1.36 -5.73
N ASN A 306 27.61 1.43 -4.74
CA ASN A 306 27.74 0.37 -3.74
C ASN A 306 26.61 0.50 -2.69
N PRO A 307 25.71 -0.49 -2.54
CA PRO A 307 24.65 -0.46 -1.54
C PRO A 307 25.15 -0.68 -0.10
N GLY A 308 26.44 -0.99 0.10
CA GLY A 308 27.03 -1.38 1.37
C GLY A 308 27.07 -2.90 1.55
N ALA A 309 27.85 -3.36 2.52
CA ALA A 309 27.98 -4.79 2.85
C ALA A 309 26.92 -5.28 3.86
N GLU A 310 26.25 -4.35 4.54
CA GLU A 310 25.21 -4.64 5.52
C GLU A 310 24.01 -5.30 4.84
N GLN A 311 23.53 -6.40 5.41
CA GLN A 311 22.29 -7.05 4.98
C GLN A 311 21.09 -6.42 5.68
N PRO A 312 19.89 -6.44 5.07
CA PRO A 312 18.67 -6.05 5.76
C PRO A 312 18.51 -6.84 7.06
N PRO A 313 17.88 -6.25 8.10
CA PRO A 313 17.55 -6.99 9.31
C PRO A 313 16.80 -8.28 8.95
N GLY A 314 17.34 -9.43 9.36
CA GLY A 314 16.69 -10.71 9.15
C GLY A 314 15.51 -10.91 10.08
N VAL A 315 14.60 -11.81 9.71
CA VAL A 315 13.62 -12.36 10.65
C VAL A 315 14.39 -13.21 11.67
N PRO A 316 14.18 -13.07 12.99
CA PRO A 316 14.87 -13.89 13.98
C PRO A 316 14.60 -15.38 13.77
N ASP A 317 15.65 -16.22 13.80
CA ASP A 317 15.54 -17.67 13.54
C ASP A 317 14.49 -18.39 14.40
N TRP A 318 14.26 -17.92 15.62
CA TRP A 318 13.25 -18.50 16.50
C TRP A 318 11.82 -18.24 15.99
N VAL A 319 11.56 -17.09 15.33
CA VAL A 319 10.26 -16.80 14.72
C VAL A 319 10.05 -17.72 13.52
N ALA A 320 11.07 -17.85 12.65
CA ALA A 320 11.00 -18.72 11.48
C ALA A 320 10.79 -20.19 11.86
N ARG A 321 11.51 -20.70 12.87
CA ARG A 321 11.29 -22.06 13.40
C ARG A 321 9.91 -22.25 14.01
N TYR A 322 9.43 -21.27 14.78
CA TYR A 322 8.09 -21.33 15.37
C TYR A 322 6.99 -21.35 14.30
N ALA A 323 7.15 -20.60 13.20
CA ALA A 323 6.24 -20.65 12.06
C ALA A 323 6.15 -22.06 11.42
N ALA A 324 7.25 -22.81 11.42
CA ALA A 324 7.32 -24.17 10.89
C ALA A 324 6.76 -25.25 11.83
N GLY A 325 6.31 -24.87 13.05
CA GLY A 325 5.76 -25.79 14.04
C GLY A 325 6.76 -26.36 15.06
N GLY A 326 7.98 -25.79 15.13
CA GLY A 326 9.05 -26.20 16.06
C GLY A 326 10.19 -26.92 15.38
#